data_AF-A0A1H1GHP9-F1
#
_entry.id   AF-A0A1H1GHP9-F1
#
_cell.length_a   1.000
_cell.length_b   1.000
_cell.length_c   1.000
_cell.angle_alpha   90.00
_cell.angle_beta   90.00
_cell.angle_gamma   90.00
#
_symmetry.space_group_name_H-M   'P 1'
#
loop_
_entity.id
_entity.type
_entity.pdbx_description
1 polymer ?
#
loop_
_entity_poly.entity_id
_entity_poly.type
_entity_poly.pdbx_seq_one_letter_code
_entity_poly.pdbx_strand_id
1 'polypeptide(L)'
;MNGLLSRAIDQIKSDGVSGLINGALSFVSSGEARYKIIGSIPGTTSIIRSYVSIGHEIFPGQYTDANPFKLLWISPTCIQYEISGRNHYLRRFGRVYDGNWDQDLDEISHNTVYKAFDKRFNDGKDWEETEYYRKLRAKIVDGKSTRAGHSQSELQQYFGDLETLYENIVDNGYQTQSELEETAPKRTRVKNMDAPIPSMNEIGVCIGRDGTLIHRYRGAHRLAVAKTAGIDAVPVQVLSRHKQWQCIRDTFRDARTLDDVDQEYRSHYGHPDLEDVAPETD
;
A
#
# COMPACT_ATOMS: atom_id res chain seq x y z
N MET A 1 23.37 5.65 16.04
CA MET A 1 22.96 6.76 15.16
C MET A 1 24.13 7.38 14.40
N ASN A 2 25.25 7.71 15.06
CA ASN A 2 26.40 8.38 14.41
C ASN A 2 27.19 7.52 13.41
N GLY A 3 27.22 6.19 13.54
CA GLY A 3 28.07 5.32 12.70
C GLY A 3 27.55 5.01 11.29
N LEU A 4 26.25 5.11 11.02
CA LEU A 4 25.69 4.86 9.68
C LEU A 4 25.71 6.13 8.82
N LEU A 5 25.41 7.28 9.42
CA LEU A 5 25.56 8.59 8.79
C LEU A 5 27.04 8.92 8.56
N SER A 6 27.95 8.57 9.48
CA SER A 6 29.39 8.74 9.23
C SER A 6 29.87 7.87 8.08
N ARG A 7 29.46 6.59 8.02
CA ARG A 7 29.81 5.69 6.91
C ARG A 7 29.29 6.17 5.56
N ALA A 8 28.06 6.68 5.49
CA ALA A 8 27.53 7.25 4.26
C ALA A 8 28.30 8.50 3.82
N ILE A 9 28.64 9.40 4.75
CA ILE A 9 29.44 10.60 4.46
C ILE A 9 30.89 10.24 4.07
N ASP A 10 31.49 9.26 4.73
CA ASP A 10 32.85 8.78 4.47
C ASP A 10 32.93 8.10 3.09
N GLN A 11 31.88 7.37 2.70
CA GLN A 11 31.81 6.68 1.40
C GLN A 11 31.51 7.64 0.24
N ILE A 12 30.81 8.74 0.50
CA ILE A 12 30.68 9.88 -0.44
C ILE A 12 32.02 10.60 -0.61
N LYS A 13 32.78 10.76 0.47
CA LYS A 13 34.10 11.39 0.44
C LYS A 13 35.17 10.51 -0.23
N SER A 14 35.06 9.18 -0.15
CA SER A 14 36.04 8.26 -0.75
C SER A 14 35.73 7.92 -2.20
N ASP A 15 34.46 7.65 -2.54
CA ASP A 15 34.09 7.03 -3.82
C ASP A 15 33.17 7.92 -4.67
N GLY A 16 32.92 9.16 -4.25
CA GLY A 16 32.04 10.10 -4.95
C GLY A 16 30.59 9.60 -5.06
N VAL A 17 29.89 10.01 -6.12
CA VAL A 17 28.48 9.64 -6.38
C VAL A 17 28.29 8.11 -6.46
N SER A 18 29.28 7.38 -6.97
CA SER A 18 29.31 5.91 -7.02
C SER A 18 29.27 5.23 -5.64
N GLY A 19 29.90 5.82 -4.63
CA GLY A 19 29.83 5.33 -3.24
C GLY A 19 28.45 5.47 -2.63
N LEU A 20 27.76 6.56 -2.96
CA LEU A 20 26.39 6.83 -2.53
C LEU A 20 25.42 5.81 -3.15
N ILE A 21 25.61 5.50 -4.44
CA ILE A 21 24.85 4.48 -5.17
C ILE A 21 25.11 3.09 -4.58
N ASN A 22 26.36 2.71 -4.34
CA ASN A 22 26.71 1.40 -3.76
C ASN A 22 26.23 1.25 -2.30
N GLY A 23 26.29 2.31 -1.50
CA GLY A 23 25.74 2.35 -0.14
C GLY A 23 24.22 2.22 -0.12
N ALA A 24 23.52 2.92 -1.03
CA ALA A 24 22.09 2.78 -1.21
C ALA A 24 21.71 1.37 -1.72
N LEU A 25 22.46 0.81 -2.67
CA LEU A 25 22.26 -0.55 -3.19
C LEU A 25 22.46 -1.61 -2.10
N SER A 26 23.50 -1.50 -1.27
CA SER A 26 23.79 -2.42 -0.15
C SER A 26 22.72 -2.33 0.95
N PHE A 27 22.29 -1.12 1.29
CA PHE A 27 21.21 -0.89 2.26
C PHE A 27 19.85 -1.43 1.78
N VAL A 28 19.57 -1.38 0.47
CA VAL A 28 18.27 -1.77 -0.10
C VAL A 28 18.22 -3.24 -0.57
N SER A 29 19.36 -3.83 -0.94
CA SER A 29 19.46 -5.24 -1.38
C SER A 29 19.33 -6.24 -0.22
N SER A 30 19.57 -5.82 1.02
CA SER A 30 19.52 -6.67 2.23
C SER A 30 18.09 -6.88 2.78
N GLY A 31 17.26 -7.63 2.05
CA GLY A 31 16.11 -8.39 2.60
C GLY A 31 15.10 -7.66 3.49
N GLU A 32 14.44 -8.40 4.41
CA GLU A 32 13.41 -7.90 5.34
C GLU A 32 13.90 -6.82 6.32
N ALA A 33 15.21 -6.74 6.58
CA ALA A 33 15.79 -5.81 7.55
C ALA A 33 15.50 -4.35 7.20
N ARG A 34 15.42 -4.01 5.91
CA ARG A 34 15.07 -2.66 5.43
C ARG A 34 13.75 -2.15 6.00
N TYR A 35 12.71 -2.99 6.08
CA TYR A 35 11.40 -2.55 6.56
C TYR A 35 11.37 -2.24 8.06
N LYS A 36 12.36 -2.71 8.83
CA LYS A 36 12.52 -2.40 10.25
C LYS A 36 13.34 -1.12 10.47
N ILE A 37 14.17 -0.71 9.50
CA ILE A 37 15.07 0.45 9.62
C ILE A 37 14.45 1.71 9.01
N ILE A 38 13.65 1.56 7.95
CA ILE A 38 12.84 2.64 7.37
C ILE A 38 12.02 3.28 8.51
N GLY A 39 11.85 4.60 8.58
CA GLY A 39 11.13 5.28 9.67
C GLY A 39 11.84 5.37 11.03
N SER A 40 12.78 4.47 11.33
CA SER A 40 13.62 4.54 12.55
C SER A 40 14.73 5.61 12.45
N ILE A 41 14.96 6.17 11.26
CA ILE A 41 15.97 7.20 10.99
C ILE A 41 15.30 8.37 10.25
N PRO A 42 15.45 9.63 10.73
CA PRO A 42 15.01 10.81 10.01
C PRO A 42 15.57 10.86 8.58
N GLY A 43 14.75 11.21 7.59
CA GLY A 43 15.17 11.32 6.19
C GLY A 43 15.19 10.00 5.40
N THR A 44 14.76 8.88 5.98
CA THR A 44 14.65 7.59 5.26
C THR A 44 13.72 7.64 4.05
N THR A 45 12.66 8.45 4.09
CA THR A 45 11.78 8.69 2.93
C THR A 45 12.55 9.32 1.77
N SER A 46 13.39 10.32 2.03
CA SER A 46 14.23 10.96 1.01
C SER A 46 15.22 9.98 0.40
N ILE A 47 15.86 9.15 1.22
CA ILE A 47 16.78 8.10 0.74
C ILE A 47 16.07 7.12 -0.21
N ILE A 48 14.85 6.69 0.15
CA ILE A 48 14.07 5.78 -0.70
C ILE A 48 13.65 6.46 -2.00
N ARG A 49 13.25 7.74 -1.96
CA ARG A 49 12.92 8.50 -3.18
C ARG A 49 14.13 8.58 -4.11
N SER A 50 15.30 8.96 -3.59
CA SER A 50 16.54 9.00 -4.36
C SER A 50 16.91 7.63 -4.93
N TYR A 51 16.74 6.56 -4.15
CA TYR A 51 17.01 5.20 -4.61
C TYR A 51 16.08 4.78 -5.76
N VAL A 52 14.78 5.04 -5.65
CA VAL A 52 13.81 4.70 -6.69
C VAL A 52 14.08 5.52 -7.95
N SER A 53 14.36 6.82 -7.81
CA SER A 53 14.69 7.71 -8.93
C SER A 53 15.98 7.28 -9.63
N ILE A 54 17.09 7.06 -8.91
CA ILE A 54 18.34 6.53 -9.49
C ILE A 54 18.12 5.15 -10.11
N GLY A 55 17.32 4.31 -9.45
CA GLY A 55 16.95 3.00 -9.96
C GLY A 55 16.19 3.07 -11.28
N HIS A 56 15.30 4.05 -11.44
CA HIS A 56 14.57 4.29 -12.68
C HIS A 56 15.49 4.79 -13.80
N GLU A 57 16.39 5.73 -13.51
CA GLU A 57 17.38 6.22 -14.48
C GLU A 57 18.28 5.08 -15.03
N ILE A 58 18.68 4.13 -14.18
CA ILE A 58 19.56 3.03 -14.58
C ILE A 58 18.76 1.85 -15.16
N PHE A 59 17.57 1.58 -14.62
CA PHE A 59 16.74 0.42 -14.95
C PHE A 59 15.26 0.80 -15.06
N PRO A 60 14.84 1.55 -16.11
CA PRO A 60 13.48 2.09 -16.22
C PRO A 60 12.40 1.01 -16.29
N GLY A 61 12.74 -0.19 -16.78
CA GLY A 61 11.82 -1.35 -16.79
C GLY A 61 11.67 -2.08 -15.44
N GLN A 62 12.43 -1.72 -14.41
CA GLN A 62 12.39 -2.36 -13.08
C GLN A 62 11.98 -1.40 -11.95
N TYR A 63 12.13 -0.10 -12.16
CA TYR A 63 11.74 0.94 -11.21
C TYR A 63 10.87 1.97 -11.89
N THR A 64 9.92 2.49 -11.14
CA THR A 64 9.05 3.58 -11.56
C THR A 64 9.73 4.92 -11.28
N ASP A 65 9.37 5.91 -12.07
CA ASP A 65 9.58 7.33 -11.87
C ASP A 65 8.74 7.93 -10.72
N ALA A 66 7.61 7.31 -10.40
CA ALA A 66 6.65 7.84 -9.45
C ALA A 66 7.19 7.84 -8.00
N ASN A 67 6.81 8.86 -7.23
CA ASN A 67 7.14 8.94 -5.82
C ASN A 67 6.47 7.77 -5.04
N PRO A 68 7.24 6.85 -4.43
CA PRO A 68 6.70 5.65 -3.76
C PRO A 68 5.91 5.94 -2.47
N PHE A 69 5.89 7.20 -2.03
CA PHE A 69 5.10 7.67 -0.88
C PHE A 69 3.98 8.61 -1.28
N LYS A 70 3.77 8.89 -2.59
CA LYS A 70 2.57 9.59 -3.06
C LYS A 70 1.38 8.68 -2.76
N LEU A 71 0.37 9.26 -2.10
CA LEU A 71 -0.92 8.62 -1.92
C LEU A 71 -1.81 8.99 -3.09
N LEU A 72 -2.57 8.02 -3.60
CA LEU A 72 -3.65 8.28 -4.54
C LEU A 72 -4.96 8.29 -3.75
N TRP A 73 -5.78 9.31 -3.95
CA TRP A 73 -7.13 9.34 -3.38
C TRP A 73 -8.09 8.77 -4.41
N ILE A 74 -8.70 7.64 -4.09
CA ILE A 74 -9.56 6.92 -5.02
C ILE A 74 -10.87 6.52 -4.36
N SER A 75 -11.92 6.34 -5.15
CA SER A 75 -13.11 5.66 -4.66
C SER A 75 -12.73 4.23 -4.25
N PRO A 76 -13.14 3.76 -3.06
CA PRO A 76 -12.90 2.38 -2.67
C PRO A 76 -13.61 1.39 -3.60
N THR A 77 -14.62 1.80 -4.38
CA THR A 77 -15.30 0.93 -5.36
C THR A 77 -14.41 0.57 -6.56
N CYS A 78 -13.38 1.37 -6.87
CA CYS A 78 -12.42 1.09 -7.94
C CYS A 78 -11.55 -0.14 -7.65
N ILE A 79 -11.42 -0.55 -6.39
CA ILE A 79 -10.64 -1.73 -6.01
C ILE A 79 -11.58 -2.95 -5.96
N GLN A 80 -11.62 -3.74 -7.02
CA GLN A 80 -12.52 -4.90 -7.11
C GLN A 80 -11.81 -6.23 -6.78
N TYR A 81 -10.49 -6.26 -6.96
CA TYR A 81 -9.69 -7.47 -6.90
C TYR A 81 -8.61 -7.39 -5.83
N GLU A 82 -8.16 -8.53 -5.34
CA GLU A 82 -7.01 -8.67 -4.46
C GLU A 82 -6.08 -9.79 -4.91
N ILE A 83 -4.81 -9.71 -4.48
CA ILE A 83 -3.85 -10.81 -4.62
C ILE A 83 -3.81 -11.57 -3.29
N SER A 84 -4.62 -12.63 -3.18
CA SER A 84 -4.69 -13.47 -1.98
C SER A 84 -3.67 -14.60 -2.02
N GLY A 85 -2.73 -14.62 -1.06
CA GLY A 85 -1.86 -15.78 -0.79
C GLY A 85 -0.88 -16.19 -1.90
N ARG A 86 -0.71 -15.37 -2.95
CA ARG A 86 0.21 -15.58 -4.08
C ARG A 86 1.12 -14.36 -4.28
N ASN A 87 2.13 -14.48 -5.13
CA ASN A 87 2.99 -13.38 -5.57
C ASN A 87 3.63 -12.58 -4.42
N HIS A 88 4.12 -13.30 -3.40
CA HIS A 88 4.87 -12.72 -2.26
C HIS A 88 6.15 -12.00 -2.69
N TYR A 89 6.66 -12.30 -3.90
CA TYR A 89 7.85 -11.68 -4.47
C TYR A 89 7.66 -10.22 -4.88
N LEU A 90 6.42 -9.74 -5.08
CA LEU A 90 6.17 -8.33 -5.43
C LEU A 90 6.62 -7.45 -4.25
N ARG A 91 7.74 -6.77 -4.45
CA ARG A 91 8.34 -5.89 -3.45
C ARG A 91 7.65 -4.54 -3.48
N ARG A 92 7.69 -3.86 -2.34
CA ARG A 92 7.24 -2.47 -2.18
C ARG A 92 8.29 -1.50 -2.71
N PHE A 93 7.89 -0.23 -2.83
CA PHE A 93 8.70 0.94 -3.18
C PHE A 93 9.07 1.01 -4.65
N GLY A 94 8.09 1.39 -5.46
CA GLY A 94 8.32 1.85 -6.82
C GLY A 94 8.89 0.79 -7.76
N ARG A 95 8.58 -0.49 -7.52
CA ARG A 95 9.03 -1.58 -8.38
C ARG A 95 8.08 -1.80 -9.54
N VAL A 96 8.65 -2.14 -10.68
CA VAL A 96 7.95 -2.51 -11.90
C VAL A 96 8.17 -4.00 -12.16
N TYR A 97 7.09 -4.72 -12.41
CA TYR A 97 7.12 -6.17 -12.63
C TYR A 97 6.40 -6.53 -13.92
N ASP A 98 7.00 -7.43 -14.69
CA ASP A 98 6.40 -8.08 -15.85
C ASP A 98 5.72 -9.41 -15.43
N GLY A 99 5.09 -10.08 -16.38
CA GLY A 99 4.47 -11.40 -16.22
C GLY A 99 2.97 -11.34 -15.99
N ASN A 100 2.41 -12.36 -15.35
CA ASN A 100 0.95 -12.53 -15.23
C ASN A 100 0.45 -12.42 -13.78
N TRP A 101 1.15 -11.64 -12.96
CA TRP A 101 0.82 -11.52 -11.54
C TRP A 101 -0.49 -10.79 -11.28
N ASP A 102 -0.96 -10.03 -12.27
CA ASP A 102 -2.21 -9.29 -12.33
C ASP A 102 -3.35 -10.09 -12.98
N GLN A 103 -3.12 -11.37 -13.31
CA GLN A 103 -4.14 -12.30 -13.82
C GLN A 103 -4.59 -13.28 -12.73
N ASP A 104 -5.72 -13.94 -12.95
CA ASP A 104 -6.32 -14.92 -12.02
C ASP A 104 -6.48 -14.36 -10.59
N LEU A 105 -7.02 -13.16 -10.50
CA LEU A 105 -7.21 -12.43 -9.25
C LEU A 105 -8.45 -12.92 -8.50
N ASP A 106 -8.41 -12.79 -7.17
CA ASP A 106 -9.57 -13.04 -6.32
C ASP A 106 -10.41 -11.77 -6.20
N GLU A 107 -11.73 -11.88 -6.30
CA GLU A 107 -12.61 -10.75 -6.02
C GLU A 107 -12.64 -10.42 -4.52
N ILE A 108 -12.55 -9.13 -4.19
CA ILE A 108 -12.66 -8.67 -2.80
C ILE A 108 -14.03 -9.01 -2.19
N SER A 109 -15.07 -9.04 -3.02
CA SER A 109 -16.43 -9.46 -2.63
C SER A 109 -16.44 -10.85 -1.98
N HIS A 110 -15.50 -11.73 -2.37
CA HIS A 110 -15.40 -13.09 -1.86
C HIS A 110 -14.60 -13.21 -0.57
N ASN A 111 -13.81 -12.19 -0.22
CA ASN A 111 -12.96 -12.18 0.96
C ASN A 111 -13.79 -12.31 2.25
N THR A 112 -13.34 -13.17 3.18
CA THR A 112 -14.06 -13.43 4.43
C THR A 112 -14.19 -12.21 5.34
N VAL A 113 -13.22 -11.30 5.29
CA VAL A 113 -13.27 -10.04 6.02
C VAL A 113 -14.36 -9.17 5.42
N TYR A 114 -14.34 -8.95 4.10
CA TYR A 114 -15.34 -8.12 3.42
C TYR A 114 -16.77 -8.61 3.70
N LYS A 115 -17.02 -9.91 3.49
CA LYS A 115 -18.32 -10.55 3.80
C LYS A 115 -18.74 -10.40 5.26
N ALA A 116 -17.79 -10.34 6.20
CA ALA A 116 -18.13 -10.19 7.61
C ALA A 116 -18.56 -8.75 7.93
N PHE A 117 -17.91 -7.74 7.34
CA PHE A 117 -18.34 -6.34 7.46
C PHE A 117 -19.70 -6.11 6.80
N ASP A 118 -19.89 -6.63 5.59
CA ASP A 118 -21.16 -6.54 4.87
C ASP A 118 -22.31 -7.14 5.69
N LYS A 119 -22.15 -8.38 6.18
CA LYS A 119 -23.14 -9.01 7.07
C LYS A 119 -23.39 -8.23 8.36
N ARG A 120 -22.34 -7.65 8.94
CA ARG A 120 -22.46 -6.91 10.20
C ARG A 120 -23.26 -5.63 10.01
N PHE A 121 -22.87 -4.81 9.03
CA PHE A 121 -23.32 -3.43 8.92
C PHE A 121 -24.45 -3.23 7.92
N ASN A 122 -24.55 -4.07 6.87
CA ASN A 122 -25.65 -4.01 5.92
C ASN A 122 -26.78 -4.98 6.29
N ASP A 123 -26.47 -6.21 6.70
CA ASP A 123 -27.49 -7.21 7.09
C ASP A 123 -27.89 -7.15 8.58
N GLY A 124 -27.18 -6.37 9.40
CA GLY A 124 -27.43 -6.23 10.83
C GLY A 124 -27.16 -7.49 11.67
N LYS A 125 -26.31 -8.40 11.18
CA LYS A 125 -25.97 -9.65 11.88
C LYS A 125 -24.99 -9.43 13.02
N ASP A 126 -24.99 -10.32 14.00
CA ASP A 126 -23.96 -10.32 15.04
C ASP A 126 -22.64 -10.90 14.50
N TRP A 127 -21.50 -10.46 15.07
CA TRP A 127 -20.19 -10.95 14.62
C TRP A 127 -20.07 -12.47 14.76
N GLU A 128 -20.65 -13.06 15.80
CA GLU A 128 -20.73 -14.50 16.07
C GLU A 128 -21.36 -15.30 14.92
N GLU A 129 -22.23 -14.66 14.13
CA GLU A 129 -22.87 -15.24 12.97
C GLU A 129 -21.98 -15.22 11.71
N THR A 130 -20.95 -14.39 11.71
CA THR A 130 -20.04 -14.25 10.57
C THR A 130 -19.05 -15.41 10.48
N GLU A 131 -18.71 -15.79 9.25
CA GLU A 131 -17.68 -16.81 9.00
C GLU A 131 -16.32 -16.40 9.54
N TYR A 132 -16.00 -15.10 9.50
CA TYR A 132 -14.73 -14.56 9.97
C TYR A 132 -14.54 -14.77 11.47
N TYR A 133 -15.55 -14.42 12.28
CA TYR A 133 -15.53 -14.68 13.72
C TYR A 133 -15.39 -16.16 14.03
N ARG A 134 -16.21 -17.01 13.40
CA ARG A 134 -16.20 -18.46 13.62
C ARG A 134 -14.83 -19.07 13.31
N LYS A 135 -14.18 -18.64 12.22
CA LYS A 135 -12.83 -19.06 11.84
C LYS A 135 -11.78 -18.66 12.89
N LEU A 136 -11.84 -17.44 13.41
CA LEU A 136 -10.90 -16.97 14.44
C LEU A 136 -11.13 -17.68 15.77
N ARG A 137 -12.38 -17.82 16.20
CA ARG A 137 -12.76 -18.56 17.41
C ARG A 137 -12.30 -20.02 17.35
N ALA A 138 -12.53 -20.71 16.24
CA ALA A 138 -12.09 -22.10 16.08
C ALA A 138 -10.57 -22.25 16.24
N LYS A 139 -9.78 -21.33 15.68
CA LYS A 139 -8.32 -21.32 15.86
C LYS A 139 -7.91 -21.09 17.32
N ILE A 140 -8.60 -20.20 18.03
CA ILE A 140 -8.35 -19.95 19.46
C ILE A 140 -8.66 -21.20 20.28
N VAL A 141 -9.78 -21.88 20.01
CA VAL A 141 -10.16 -23.14 20.68
C VAL A 141 -9.15 -24.25 20.41
N ASP A 142 -8.59 -24.31 19.19
CA ASP A 142 -7.49 -25.21 18.83
C ASP A 142 -6.14 -24.85 19.50
N GLY A 143 -6.08 -23.79 20.31
CA GLY A 143 -4.84 -23.30 20.93
C GLY A 143 -3.90 -22.59 19.97
N LYS A 144 -4.36 -22.20 18.77
CA LYS A 144 -3.55 -21.51 17.76
C LYS A 144 -3.60 -19.99 17.98
N SER A 145 -2.48 -19.33 17.77
CA SER A 145 -2.42 -17.87 17.72
C SER A 145 -3.21 -17.33 16.54
N THR A 146 -3.94 -16.23 16.75
CA THR A 146 -4.64 -15.52 15.69
C THR A 146 -4.33 -14.03 15.74
N ARG A 147 -4.72 -13.31 14.68
CA ARG A 147 -4.68 -11.84 14.67
C ARG A 147 -5.56 -11.21 15.76
N ALA A 148 -6.58 -11.93 16.23
CA ALA A 148 -7.48 -11.51 17.30
C ALA A 148 -7.04 -11.98 18.70
N GLY A 149 -5.79 -12.46 18.83
CA GLY A 149 -5.26 -12.98 20.09
C GLY A 149 -5.47 -14.49 20.26
N HIS A 150 -5.49 -14.91 21.53
CA HIS A 150 -5.42 -16.30 22.01
C HIS A 150 -6.54 -16.66 22.99
N SER A 151 -7.46 -15.75 23.28
CA SER A 151 -8.53 -15.93 24.26
C SER A 151 -9.86 -15.36 23.77
N GLN A 152 -10.95 -15.79 24.40
CA GLN A 152 -12.29 -15.29 24.07
C GLN A 152 -12.43 -13.78 24.35
N SER A 153 -11.79 -13.28 25.41
CA SER A 153 -11.82 -11.84 25.74
C SER A 153 -11.05 -11.00 24.72
N GLU A 154 -9.88 -11.46 24.26
CA GLU A 154 -9.14 -10.79 23.19
C GLU A 154 -9.91 -10.82 21.86
N LEU A 155 -10.59 -11.93 21.56
CA LEU A 155 -11.46 -12.03 20.40
C LEU A 155 -12.59 -11.00 20.45
N GLN A 156 -13.25 -10.86 21.60
CA GLN A 156 -14.32 -9.89 21.79
C GLN A 156 -13.80 -8.45 21.67
N GLN A 157 -12.66 -8.15 22.30
CA GLN A 157 -12.00 -6.84 22.18
C GLN A 157 -11.66 -6.54 20.71
N TYR A 158 -11.14 -7.52 19.98
CA TYR A 158 -10.78 -7.37 18.59
C TYR A 158 -11.97 -6.97 17.71
N PHE A 159 -13.13 -7.60 17.89
CA PHE A 159 -14.35 -7.23 17.14
C PHE A 159 -14.94 -5.90 17.62
N GLY A 160 -14.86 -5.57 18.91
CA GLY A 160 -15.21 -4.23 19.40
C GLY A 160 -14.32 -3.12 18.80
N ASP A 161 -13.03 -3.41 18.59
CA ASP A 161 -12.12 -2.52 17.89
C ASP A 161 -12.50 -2.31 16.40
N LEU A 162 -13.13 -3.31 15.76
CA LEU A 162 -13.63 -3.20 14.38
C LEU A 162 -14.91 -2.35 14.31
N GLU A 163 -15.81 -2.48 15.30
CA GLU A 163 -16.98 -1.59 15.46
C GLU A 163 -16.52 -0.14 15.61
N THR A 164 -15.60 0.10 16.53
CA THR A 164 -15.02 1.44 16.75
C THR A 164 -14.38 1.98 15.47
N LEU A 165 -13.70 1.13 14.67
CA LEU A 165 -13.14 1.55 13.39
C LEU A 165 -14.22 1.96 12.39
N TYR A 166 -15.31 1.20 12.31
CA TYR A 166 -16.45 1.50 11.44
C TYR A 166 -17.08 2.85 11.81
N GLU A 167 -17.46 3.01 13.08
CA GLU A 167 -18.05 4.25 13.61
C GLU A 167 -17.16 5.46 13.33
N ASN A 168 -15.85 5.36 13.60
CA ASN A 168 -14.93 6.48 13.36
C ASN A 168 -14.86 6.86 11.87
N ILE A 169 -14.87 5.89 10.95
CA ILE A 169 -14.80 6.17 9.52
C ILE A 169 -16.13 6.75 9.02
N VAL A 170 -17.27 6.28 9.54
CA VAL A 170 -18.59 6.84 9.20
C VAL A 170 -18.71 8.29 9.69
N ASP A 171 -18.31 8.55 10.93
CA ASP A 171 -18.54 9.86 11.57
C ASP A 171 -17.53 10.92 11.11
N ASN A 172 -16.28 10.53 10.83
CA ASN A 172 -15.19 11.47 10.56
C ASN A 172 -14.59 11.34 9.15
N GLY A 173 -15.09 10.40 8.33
CA GLY A 173 -14.45 10.02 7.08
C GLY A 173 -13.15 9.22 7.31
N TYR A 174 -12.46 8.90 6.22
CA TYR A 174 -11.18 8.20 6.30
C TYR A 174 -10.06 9.18 6.69
N GLN A 175 -9.37 8.89 7.80
CA GLN A 175 -8.14 9.58 8.19
C GLN A 175 -6.91 8.75 7.81
N THR A 176 -5.92 9.40 7.19
CA THR A 176 -4.62 8.79 6.91
C THR A 176 -3.92 8.38 8.21
N GLN A 177 -3.03 7.41 8.10
CA GLN A 177 -2.18 6.99 9.19
C GLN A 177 -1.25 8.09 9.67
N SER A 178 -0.85 9.01 8.78
CA SER A 178 -0.05 10.17 9.15
C SER A 178 -0.86 11.12 10.05
N GLU A 179 -2.09 11.47 9.68
CA GLU A 179 -2.98 12.31 10.49
C GLU A 179 -3.30 11.65 11.85
N LEU A 180 -3.52 10.33 11.85
CA LEU A 180 -3.72 9.56 13.07
C LEU A 180 -2.45 9.49 13.94
N GLU A 181 -1.25 9.53 13.37
CA GLU A 181 -0.02 9.61 14.16
C GLU A 181 0.15 11.00 14.77
N GLU A 182 -0.22 12.07 14.07
CA GLU A 182 -0.16 13.43 14.60
C GLU A 182 -1.14 13.64 15.76
N THR A 183 -2.36 13.11 15.63
CA THR A 183 -3.43 13.29 16.62
C THR A 183 -3.36 12.28 17.78
N ALA A 184 -2.93 11.04 17.52
CA ALA A 184 -2.92 9.96 18.50
C ALA A 184 -1.67 9.06 18.40
N PRO A 185 -0.45 9.60 18.56
CA PRO A 185 0.81 8.91 18.21
C PRO A 185 1.00 7.59 18.95
N LYS A 186 0.68 7.52 20.25
CA LYS A 186 0.82 6.30 21.05
C LYS A 186 -0.11 5.18 20.55
N ARG A 187 -1.37 5.51 20.26
CA ARG A 187 -2.38 4.55 19.79
C ARG A 187 -2.03 4.06 18.38
N THR A 188 -1.64 4.98 17.51
CA THR A 188 -1.32 4.71 16.11
C THR A 188 -0.05 3.88 15.96
N ARG A 189 1.02 4.17 16.72
CA ARG A 189 2.26 3.38 16.69
C ARG A 189 2.07 1.92 17.12
N VAL A 190 1.21 1.66 18.10
CA VAL A 190 0.86 0.29 18.51
C VAL A 190 0.15 -0.46 17.38
N LYS A 191 -0.75 0.20 16.65
CA LYS A 191 -1.46 -0.39 15.50
C LYS A 191 -0.60 -0.48 14.22
N ASN A 192 0.49 0.30 14.15
CA ASN A 192 1.40 0.39 13.01
C ASN A 192 2.77 -0.26 13.26
N MET A 193 2.90 -1.14 14.26
CA MET A 193 4.18 -1.70 14.72
C MET A 193 5.05 -2.35 13.62
N ASP A 194 4.45 -2.76 12.52
CA ASP A 194 5.08 -3.41 11.37
C ASP A 194 5.30 -2.47 10.17
N ALA A 195 4.97 -1.18 10.33
CA ALA A 195 5.14 -0.10 9.36
C ALA A 195 5.70 1.16 10.08
N PRO A 196 7.03 1.30 10.16
CA PRO A 196 7.69 2.37 10.92
C PRO A 196 7.52 3.78 10.33
N ILE A 197 6.92 3.90 9.14
CA ILE A 197 6.43 5.16 8.59
C ILE A 197 4.90 5.00 8.43
N PRO A 198 4.07 5.89 8.99
CA PRO A 198 2.61 5.73 8.95
C PRO A 198 2.05 5.61 7.54
N SER A 199 2.55 6.41 6.59
CA SER A 199 2.12 6.35 5.19
C SER A 199 2.40 4.99 4.51
N MET A 200 3.32 4.19 5.06
CA MET A 200 3.54 2.81 4.60
C MET A 200 2.53 1.81 5.17
N ASN A 201 1.69 2.27 6.09
CA ASN A 201 0.55 1.53 6.59
C ASN A 201 -0.76 2.00 5.98
N GLU A 202 -0.79 2.64 4.80
CA GLU A 202 -2.06 2.88 4.10
C GLU A 202 -2.62 1.61 3.45
N ILE A 203 -3.78 1.72 2.79
CA ILE A 203 -4.30 0.65 1.92
C ILE A 203 -3.31 0.47 0.77
N GLY A 204 -2.65 -0.69 0.72
CA GLY A 204 -1.70 -1.00 -0.35
C GLY A 204 -2.42 -1.48 -1.60
N VAL A 205 -1.99 -0.99 -2.75
CA VAL A 205 -2.46 -1.44 -4.07
C VAL A 205 -1.30 -1.70 -5.01
N CYS A 206 -1.49 -2.63 -5.93
CA CYS A 206 -0.68 -2.79 -7.13
C CYS A 206 -1.50 -2.35 -8.33
N ILE A 207 -0.83 -1.85 -9.38
CA ILE A 207 -1.50 -1.45 -10.62
C ILE A 207 -1.22 -2.49 -11.69
N GLY A 208 -2.27 -3.17 -12.16
CA GLY A 208 -2.23 -4.17 -13.22
C GLY A 208 -1.86 -3.59 -14.58
N ARG A 209 -1.72 -4.43 -15.60
CA ARG A 209 -1.27 -4.03 -16.95
C ARG A 209 -2.13 -2.96 -17.63
N ASP A 210 -3.39 -2.90 -17.26
CA ASP A 210 -4.44 -2.05 -17.84
C ASP A 210 -4.86 -0.90 -16.90
N GLY A 211 -4.14 -0.69 -15.80
CA GLY A 211 -4.49 0.33 -14.80
C GLY A 211 -5.37 -0.20 -13.67
N THR A 212 -5.80 -1.46 -13.70
CA THR A 212 -6.62 -2.03 -12.62
C THR A 212 -5.94 -1.88 -11.26
N LEU A 213 -6.65 -1.28 -10.30
CA LEU A 213 -6.20 -1.16 -8.91
C LEU A 213 -6.51 -2.44 -8.14
N ILE A 214 -5.45 -3.15 -7.76
CA ILE A 214 -5.54 -4.47 -7.14
C ILE A 214 -5.10 -4.33 -5.68
N HIS A 215 -5.99 -4.67 -4.73
CA HIS A 215 -5.63 -4.65 -3.32
C HIS A 215 -4.48 -5.61 -3.06
N ARG A 216 -3.46 -5.09 -2.39
CA ARG A 216 -2.36 -5.89 -1.93
C ARG A 216 -1.76 -5.27 -0.70
N TYR A 217 -1.66 -6.08 0.35
CA TYR A 217 -0.91 -5.77 1.57
C TYR A 217 -1.53 -4.63 2.40
N ARG A 218 -1.76 -4.90 3.68
CA ARG A 218 -2.31 -3.97 4.68
C ARG A 218 -3.68 -3.39 4.31
N GLY A 219 -4.32 -2.73 5.27
CA GLY A 219 -5.56 -2.00 5.04
C GLY A 219 -6.80 -2.81 4.67
N ALA A 220 -6.78 -4.15 4.67
CA ALA A 220 -7.95 -4.96 4.32
C ALA A 220 -9.20 -4.62 5.16
N HIS A 221 -9.06 -4.45 6.48
CA HIS A 221 -10.17 -4.02 7.35
C HIS A 221 -10.66 -2.61 7.00
N ARG A 222 -9.75 -1.66 6.79
CA ARG A 222 -10.13 -0.28 6.45
C ARG A 222 -10.78 -0.18 5.07
N LEU A 223 -10.31 -0.96 4.10
CA LEU A 223 -10.93 -1.04 2.78
C LEU A 223 -12.33 -1.66 2.87
N ALA A 224 -12.49 -2.73 3.65
CA ALA A 224 -13.80 -3.35 3.89
C ALA A 224 -14.76 -2.36 4.56
N VAL A 225 -14.32 -1.66 5.60
CA VAL A 225 -15.10 -0.59 6.25
C VAL A 225 -15.46 0.49 5.25
N ALA A 226 -14.50 1.06 4.53
CA ALA A 226 -14.75 2.17 3.61
C ALA A 226 -15.75 1.81 2.50
N LYS A 227 -15.64 0.59 1.95
CA LYS A 227 -16.61 0.06 0.98
C LYS A 227 -18.00 -0.13 1.58
N THR A 228 -18.09 -0.66 2.81
CA THR A 228 -19.36 -0.95 3.47
C THR A 228 -20.06 0.34 3.92
N ALA A 229 -19.30 1.29 4.46
CA ALA A 229 -19.77 2.61 4.89
C ALA A 229 -20.08 3.57 3.72
N GLY A 230 -19.75 3.20 2.48
CA GLY A 230 -20.01 4.04 1.30
C GLY A 230 -19.17 5.32 1.26
N ILE A 231 -17.91 5.27 1.71
CA ILE A 231 -17.01 6.43 1.70
C ILE A 231 -16.57 6.76 0.27
N ASP A 232 -16.58 8.05 -0.09
CA ASP A 232 -16.28 8.52 -1.44
C ASP A 232 -14.81 8.35 -1.85
N ALA A 233 -13.89 8.50 -0.90
CA ALA A 233 -12.45 8.45 -1.18
C ALA A 233 -11.64 7.83 -0.04
N VAL A 234 -10.66 7.01 -0.41
CA VAL A 234 -9.64 6.46 0.49
C VAL A 234 -8.24 6.71 -0.07
N PRO A 235 -7.25 6.96 0.80
CA PRO A 235 -5.86 7.06 0.40
C PRO A 235 -5.29 5.64 0.18
N VAL A 236 -4.70 5.43 -0.99
CA VAL A 236 -3.99 4.20 -1.32
C VAL A 236 -2.52 4.46 -1.62
N GLN A 237 -1.67 3.53 -1.19
CA GLN A 237 -0.26 3.51 -1.53
C GLN A 237 -0.02 2.53 -2.68
N VAL A 238 0.52 3.04 -3.79
CA VAL A 238 0.96 2.19 -4.90
C VAL A 238 2.26 1.49 -4.52
N LEU A 239 2.21 0.16 -4.40
CA LEU A 239 3.35 -0.67 -4.01
C LEU A 239 4.22 -1.04 -5.21
N SER A 240 3.59 -1.41 -6.32
CA SER A 240 4.22 -1.80 -7.57
C SER A 240 3.30 -1.62 -8.77
N ARG A 241 3.89 -1.50 -9.95
CA ARG A 241 3.18 -1.38 -11.24
C ARG A 241 3.53 -2.54 -12.15
N HIS A 242 2.61 -2.86 -13.05
CA HIS A 242 2.90 -3.76 -14.15
C HIS A 242 3.78 -3.05 -15.18
N LYS A 243 4.65 -3.79 -15.86
CA LYS A 243 5.57 -3.23 -16.86
C LYS A 243 4.82 -2.50 -17.99
N GLN A 244 3.74 -3.09 -18.49
CA GLN A 244 2.90 -2.46 -19.52
C GLN A 244 2.27 -1.15 -19.01
N TRP A 245 1.81 -1.10 -17.75
CA TRP A 245 1.29 0.13 -17.17
C TRP A 245 2.36 1.20 -16.99
N GLN A 246 3.58 0.81 -16.62
CA GLN A 246 4.71 1.76 -16.60
C GLN A 246 4.97 2.32 -18.00
N CYS A 247 4.93 1.51 -19.06
CA CYS A 247 5.08 2.02 -20.42
C CYS A 247 3.98 3.03 -20.79
N ILE A 248 2.72 2.76 -20.42
CA ILE A 248 1.62 3.73 -20.61
C ILE A 248 1.94 5.03 -19.89
N ARG A 249 2.35 4.94 -18.62
CA ARG A 249 2.74 6.09 -17.81
C ARG A 249 3.88 6.90 -18.43
N ASP A 250 4.89 6.23 -18.96
CA ASP A 250 6.01 6.87 -19.64
C ASP A 250 5.53 7.62 -20.91
N THR A 251 4.60 7.04 -21.69
CA THR A 251 3.96 7.73 -22.82
C THR A 251 3.24 9.02 -22.40
N PHE A 252 2.49 8.98 -21.28
CA PHE A 252 1.84 10.20 -20.76
C PHE A 252 2.87 11.25 -20.29
N ARG A 253 3.96 10.82 -19.64
CA ARG A 253 5.02 11.71 -19.18
C ARG A 253 5.72 12.44 -20.34
N ASP A 254 5.98 11.72 -21.43
CA ASP A 254 6.75 12.24 -22.56
C ASP A 254 5.88 13.07 -23.52
N ALA A 255 4.56 12.94 -23.43
CA ALA A 255 3.60 13.69 -24.21
C ALA A 255 3.52 15.16 -23.78
N ARG A 256 3.45 16.09 -24.74
CA ARG A 256 3.22 17.52 -24.45
C ARG A 256 1.73 17.84 -24.37
N THR A 257 0.94 17.14 -25.16
CA THR A 257 -0.50 17.24 -25.25
C THR A 257 -1.13 15.85 -25.27
N LEU A 258 -2.43 15.75 -24.97
CA LEU A 258 -3.13 14.46 -25.05
C LEU A 258 -3.10 13.83 -26.45
N ASP A 259 -2.99 14.66 -27.50
CA ASP A 259 -2.89 14.19 -28.88
C ASP A 259 -1.53 13.52 -29.18
N ASP A 260 -0.51 13.78 -28.37
CA ASP A 260 0.79 13.09 -28.49
C ASP A 260 0.79 11.69 -27.85
N VAL A 261 -0.20 11.38 -27.00
CA VAL A 261 -0.36 10.06 -26.41
C VAL A 261 -0.94 9.11 -27.46
N ASP A 262 -0.41 7.88 -27.52
CA ASP A 262 -0.93 6.83 -28.41
C ASP A 262 -2.44 6.65 -28.23
N GLN A 263 -3.18 6.58 -29.35
CA GLN A 263 -4.64 6.54 -29.35
C GLN A 263 -5.21 5.42 -28.46
N GLU A 264 -4.52 4.27 -28.41
CA GLU A 264 -4.90 3.13 -27.58
C GLU A 264 -4.80 3.40 -26.07
N TYR A 265 -3.95 4.33 -25.64
CA TYR A 265 -3.74 4.64 -24.22
C TYR A 265 -4.51 5.87 -23.75
N ARG A 266 -5.07 6.68 -24.66
CA ARG A 266 -5.85 7.89 -24.31
C ARG A 266 -7.05 7.58 -23.42
N SER A 267 -7.63 6.39 -23.51
CA SER A 267 -8.73 5.97 -22.62
C SER A 267 -8.32 5.87 -21.14
N HIS A 268 -7.02 5.82 -20.85
CA HIS A 268 -6.51 5.84 -19.47
C HIS A 268 -6.35 7.26 -18.92
N TYR A 269 -6.57 8.31 -19.71
CA TYR A 269 -6.56 9.69 -19.18
C TYR A 269 -7.56 9.85 -18.05
N GLY A 270 -7.15 10.55 -16.98
CA GLY A 270 -7.92 10.67 -15.75
C GLY A 270 -7.74 9.50 -14.77
N HIS A 271 -6.94 8.49 -15.11
CA HIS A 271 -6.53 7.49 -14.11
C HIS A 271 -5.72 8.17 -12.99
N PRO A 272 -6.02 7.91 -11.70
CA PRO A 272 -5.42 8.62 -10.56
C PRO A 272 -3.89 8.49 -10.49
N ASP A 273 -3.36 7.36 -10.97
CA ASP A 273 -1.92 7.17 -11.04
C ASP A 273 -1.25 8.11 -12.06
N LEU A 274 -1.95 8.56 -13.11
CA LEU A 274 -1.41 9.38 -14.19
C LEU A 274 -1.47 10.89 -13.92
N GLU A 275 -2.15 11.34 -12.84
CA GLU A 275 -2.37 12.76 -12.55
C GLU A 275 -1.09 13.62 -12.48
N ASP A 276 0.04 13.04 -12.06
CA ASP A 276 1.32 13.76 -11.96
C ASP A 276 2.18 13.71 -13.23
N VAL A 277 1.70 13.05 -14.30
CA VAL A 277 2.44 12.93 -15.56
C VAL A 277 1.61 13.29 -16.78
N ALA A 278 0.29 13.26 -16.67
CA ALA A 278 -0.57 13.56 -17.79
C ALA A 278 -0.42 15.04 -18.17
N PRO A 279 -0.38 15.35 -19.48
CA PRO A 279 -0.31 16.74 -19.94
C PRO A 279 -1.58 17.49 -19.50
N GLU A 280 -1.39 18.76 -19.14
CA GLU A 280 -2.52 19.66 -18.87
C GLU A 280 -3.39 19.78 -20.12
N THR A 281 -4.71 19.83 -19.91
CA THR A 281 -5.65 20.16 -20.99
C THR A 281 -5.91 21.66 -20.94
N ASP A 282 -5.73 22.33 -22.09
CA ASP A 282 -6.08 23.74 -22.27
C ASP A 282 -7.59 24.00 -22.09
#